data_AF-A0A7C5TVR3-F1
#
_entry.id   AF-A0A7C5TVR3-F1
#
_cell.length_a   1.000
_cell.length_b   1.000
_cell.length_c   1.000
_cell.angle_alpha   90.00
_cell.angle_beta   90.00
_cell.angle_gamma   90.00
#
_symmetry.space_group_name_H-M   'P 1'
#
loop_
_entity.id
_entity.type
_entity.pdbx_description
1 polymer ?
#
loop_
_entity_poly.entity_id
_entity_poly.type
_entity_poly.pdbx_seq_one_letter_code
_entity_poly.pdbx_strand_id
1 'polypeptide(L)'
;MVRRVRVLYIAGWGRSGTTILGNVLGQIDGVTAVGELQHLWERNLEGRYRCGCGKDVAECTFWSEVVHLGWGAPGPPVRQMIEWQRRLRTRHLPLLALPGAAERSANELEPYLAQLNVLYRSIAEVDGAEIVVDSSKA
;
A
#
# COMPACT_ATOMS: atom_id res chain seq x y z
N MET A 1 3.00 15.22 18.47
CA MET A 1 1.80 14.38 18.24
C MET A 1 1.98 13.67 16.92
N VAL A 2 1.85 12.34 16.86
CA VAL A 2 1.94 11.60 15.60
C VAL A 2 0.65 11.86 14.82
N ARG A 3 0.74 12.57 13.69
CA ARG A 3 -0.43 12.83 12.83
C ARG A 3 -0.93 11.50 12.26
N ARG A 4 -2.20 11.18 12.50
CA ARG A 4 -2.83 9.98 11.89
C ARG A 4 -2.96 10.23 10.38
N VAL A 5 -2.43 9.31 9.56
CA VAL A 5 -2.59 9.36 8.11
C VAL A 5 -4.04 9.07 7.76
N ARG A 6 -4.67 9.93 6.95
CA ARG A 6 -5.99 9.66 6.39
C ARG A 6 -5.79 8.89 5.08
N VAL A 7 -6.44 7.73 4.99
CA VAL A 7 -6.42 6.89 3.79
C VAL A 7 -7.82 6.86 3.20
N LEU A 8 -7.95 7.23 1.93
CA LEU A 8 -9.15 7.04 1.13
C LEU A 8 -8.97 5.79 0.28
N TYR A 9 -9.64 4.71 0.66
CA TYR A 9 -9.55 3.44 -0.04
C TYR A 9 -10.66 3.31 -1.09
N ILE A 10 -10.29 3.14 -2.36
CA ILE A 10 -11.23 2.92 -3.48
C ILE A 10 -11.44 1.42 -3.65
N ALA A 11 -12.50 0.90 -3.04
CA ALA A 11 -12.94 -0.48 -3.26
C ALA A 11 -13.74 -0.60 -4.56
N GLY A 12 -13.34 -1.51 -5.46
CA GLY A 12 -14.07 -1.80 -6.69
C GLY A 12 -13.42 -2.92 -7.49
N TRP A 13 -14.16 -3.51 -8.43
CA TRP A 13 -13.62 -4.54 -9.31
C TRP A 13 -12.72 -3.94 -10.40
N GLY A 14 -11.84 -4.74 -10.98
CA GLY A 14 -11.04 -4.34 -12.14
C GLY A 14 -11.92 -3.79 -13.26
N ARG A 15 -11.40 -2.80 -14.00
CA ARG A 15 -12.09 -2.15 -15.15
C ARG A 15 -13.33 -1.32 -14.78
N SER A 16 -13.51 -0.96 -13.51
CA SER A 16 -14.61 -0.09 -13.03
C SER A 16 -14.26 1.40 -13.00
N GLY A 17 -13.26 1.85 -13.77
CA GLY A 17 -12.85 3.26 -13.79
C GLY A 17 -12.11 3.76 -12.54
N THR A 18 -11.66 2.88 -11.63
CA THR A 18 -10.96 3.28 -10.38
C THR A 18 -9.70 4.10 -10.65
N THR A 19 -9.01 3.85 -11.76
CA THR A 19 -7.82 4.62 -12.17
C THR A 19 -8.20 6.05 -12.55
N ILE A 20 -9.30 6.23 -13.29
CA ILE A 20 -9.79 7.57 -13.66
C ILE A 20 -10.18 8.32 -12.38
N LEU A 21 -10.93 7.68 -11.47
CA LEU A 21 -11.30 8.27 -10.19
C LEU A 21 -10.08 8.64 -9.35
N GLY A 22 -9.09 7.76 -9.24
CA GLY A 22 -7.84 8.03 -8.53
C GLY A 22 -7.08 9.23 -9.12
N ASN A 23 -6.98 9.32 -10.44
CA ASN A 23 -6.33 10.45 -11.12
C ASN A 23 -7.06 11.77 -10.86
N VAL A 24 -8.40 11.78 -10.93
CA VAL A 24 -9.21 12.98 -10.65
C VAL A 24 -9.03 13.43 -9.20
N LEU A 25 -9.07 12.49 -8.24
CA LEU A 25 -8.85 12.81 -6.82
C LEU A 25 -7.44 13.32 -6.56
N GLY A 26 -6.44 12.78 -7.25
CA GLY A 26 -5.04 13.23 -7.15
C GLY A 26 -4.77 14.62 -7.76
N GLN A 27 -5.78 15.31 -8.32
CA GLN A 27 -5.66 16.72 -8.72
C GLN A 27 -6.02 17.68 -7.58
N ILE A 28 -6.52 17.17 -6.44
CA ILE A 28 -6.89 17.99 -5.29
C ILE A 28 -5.64 18.25 -4.45
N ASP A 29 -5.40 19.51 -4.11
CA ASP A 29 -4.28 19.90 -3.24
C ASP A 29 -4.30 19.11 -1.92
N GLY A 30 -3.15 18.54 -1.55
CA GLY A 30 -3.01 17.69 -0.38
C GLY A 30 -3.53 16.26 -0.54
N VAL A 31 -3.93 15.83 -1.73
CA VAL A 31 -4.37 14.45 -2.01
C VAL A 31 -3.39 13.74 -2.92
N THR A 32 -2.82 12.63 -2.43
CA THR A 32 -1.85 11.81 -3.18
C THR A 32 -2.47 10.50 -3.59
N ALA A 33 -2.64 10.28 -4.90
CA ALA A 33 -3.12 9.00 -5.44
C ALA A 33 -1.96 8.06 -5.78
N VAL A 34 -1.87 6.93 -5.08
CA VAL A 34 -0.73 6.00 -5.18
C VAL A 34 -0.97 4.78 -6.07
N GLY A 35 -2.16 4.69 -6.68
CA GLY A 35 -2.53 3.56 -7.52
C GLY A 35 -2.88 2.31 -6.70
N GLU A 36 -2.49 1.13 -7.20
CA GLU A 36 -2.76 -0.16 -6.53
C GLU A 36 -1.58 -0.55 -5.65
N LEU A 37 -1.57 -0.04 -4.42
CA LEU A 37 -0.45 -0.17 -3.48
C LEU A 37 -0.10 -1.64 -3.16
N GLN A 38 -1.06 -2.55 -3.24
CA GLN A 38 -0.83 -3.99 -3.08
C GLN A 38 0.23 -4.55 -4.05
N HIS A 39 0.40 -3.93 -5.23
CA HIS A 39 1.37 -4.38 -6.24
C HIS A 39 2.79 -3.87 -5.97
N LEU A 40 2.98 -3.02 -4.96
CA LEU A 40 4.28 -2.47 -4.59
C LEU A 40 5.33 -3.57 -4.32
N TRP A 41 4.95 -4.67 -3.67
CA TRP A 41 5.90 -5.68 -3.21
C TRP A 41 6.29 -6.66 -4.33
N GLU A 42 5.33 -7.48 -4.77
CA GLU A 42 5.59 -8.58 -5.72
C GLU A 42 5.87 -8.08 -7.13
N ARG A 43 5.03 -7.17 -7.65
CA ARG A 43 5.16 -6.70 -9.04
C ARG A 43 6.23 -5.63 -9.17
N ASN A 44 6.22 -4.64 -8.28
CA ASN A 44 7.04 -3.45 -8.48
C ASN A 44 8.46 -3.62 -7.92
N LEU A 45 8.62 -3.83 -6.61
CA LEU A 45 9.94 -3.92 -5.98
C LEU A 45 10.66 -5.23 -6.32
N GLU A 46 9.99 -6.38 -6.18
CA GLU A 46 10.58 -7.68 -6.54
C GLU A 46 10.61 -7.89 -8.07
N GLY A 47 9.49 -7.64 -8.74
CA GLY A 47 9.33 -7.84 -10.19
C GLY A 47 9.89 -6.73 -11.09
N ARG A 48 10.46 -5.65 -10.52
CA ARG A 48 11.03 -4.49 -11.25
C ARG A 48 10.06 -3.85 -12.25
N TYR A 49 8.78 -3.76 -11.91
CA TYR A 49 7.81 -3.08 -12.77
C TYR A 49 8.02 -1.57 -12.79
N ARG A 50 7.54 -0.94 -13.88
CA ARG A 50 7.66 0.50 -14.08
C ARG A 50 6.58 1.27 -13.32
N CYS A 51 6.99 2.40 -12.75
CA CYS A 51 6.11 3.44 -12.24
C CYS A 51 5.43 4.18 -13.41
N GLY A 52 4.35 4.93 -13.11
CA GLY A 52 3.70 5.83 -14.07
C GLY A 52 4.64 6.90 -14.65
N CYS A 53 5.75 7.21 -13.99
CA CYS A 53 6.80 8.08 -14.53
C CYS A 53 7.71 7.42 -15.59
N GLY A 54 7.53 6.13 -15.87
CA GLY A 54 8.29 5.38 -16.89
C GLY A 54 9.60 4.73 -16.41
N LYS A 55 10.08 5.07 -15.20
CA LYS A 55 11.23 4.40 -14.56
C LYS A 55 10.78 3.18 -13.76
N ASP A 56 11.71 2.27 -13.47
CA ASP A 56 11.48 1.20 -12.49
C ASP A 56 11.10 1.81 -11.13
N VAL A 57 10.23 1.16 -10.37
CA VAL A 57 9.78 1.71 -9.08
C VAL A 57 10.94 1.95 -8.12
N ALA A 58 11.99 1.13 -8.16
CA ALA A 58 13.20 1.34 -7.35
C ALA A 58 14.02 2.58 -7.74
N GLU A 59 13.84 3.10 -8.96
CA GLU A 59 14.55 4.27 -9.51
C GLU A 59 13.64 5.52 -9.63
N CYS A 60 12.38 5.37 -9.26
CA CYS A 60 11.43 6.47 -9.23
C CYS A 60 11.72 7.34 -8.00
N THR A 61 11.97 8.64 -8.20
CA THR A 61 12.30 9.60 -7.13
C THR A 61 11.33 9.50 -5.95
N PHE A 62 10.02 9.56 -6.24
CA PHE A 62 8.98 9.44 -5.23
C PHE A 62 9.09 8.14 -4.41
N TRP A 63 9.12 6.99 -5.09
CA TRP A 63 9.14 5.69 -4.38
C TRP A 63 10.48 5.42 -3.68
N SER A 64 11.60 5.88 -4.24
CA SER A 64 12.90 5.78 -3.59
C SER A 64 12.96 6.59 -2.30
N GLU A 65 12.35 7.78 -2.27
CA GLU A 65 12.26 8.61 -1.07
C GLU A 65 11.31 7.99 -0.04
N VAL A 66 10.17 7.46 -0.47
CA VAL A 66 9.24 6.73 0.41
C VAL A 66 9.93 5.53 1.07
N VAL A 67 10.68 4.74 0.30
CA VAL A 67 11.45 3.59 0.82
C VAL A 67 12.54 4.05 1.78
N HIS A 68 13.28 5.09 1.43
CA HIS A 68 14.35 5.62 2.27
C HIS A 68 13.81 6.15 3.60
N LEU A 69 12.73 6.94 3.56
CA LEU A 69 12.12 7.52 4.75
C LEU A 69 11.50 6.46 5.67
N GLY A 70 10.86 5.44 5.10
CA GLY A 70 10.18 4.40 5.88
C GLY A 70 11.12 3.37 6.51
N TRP A 71 12.15 2.96 5.78
CA TRP A 71 12.98 1.81 6.18
C TRP A 71 14.48 2.07 6.16
N GLY A 72 14.95 3.16 5.57
CA GLY A 72 16.38 3.41 5.36
C GLY A 72 17.06 2.29 4.57
N ALA A 73 18.33 2.01 4.87
CA ALA A 73 19.02 0.82 4.39
C ALA A 73 18.83 -0.34 5.40
N PRO A 74 18.51 -1.57 4.95
CA PRO A 74 18.52 -2.07 3.57
C PRO A 74 17.22 -1.89 2.77
N GLY A 75 16.18 -1.26 3.33
CA GLY A 75 14.86 -1.11 2.73
C GLY A 75 13.80 -2.04 3.35
N PRO A 76 12.57 -2.08 2.79
CA PRO A 76 11.47 -2.84 3.36
C PRO A 76 11.66 -4.37 3.29
N PRO A 77 10.98 -5.14 4.16
CA PRO A 77 11.01 -6.60 4.14
C PRO A 77 10.12 -7.16 3.01
N VAL A 78 10.48 -6.92 1.74
CA VAL A 78 9.64 -7.21 0.54
C VAL A 78 9.10 -8.64 0.53
N ARG A 79 9.95 -9.65 0.76
CA ARG A 79 9.53 -11.06 0.73
C ARG A 79 8.48 -11.38 1.80
N GLN A 80 8.64 -10.85 3.01
CA GLN A 80 7.68 -11.05 4.10
C GLN A 80 6.34 -10.37 3.78
N MET A 81 6.38 -9.18 3.17
CA MET A 81 5.16 -8.49 2.71
C MET A 81 4.37 -9.32 1.71
N ILE A 82 5.05 -9.98 0.76
CA ILE A 82 4.43 -10.88 -0.22
C ILE A 82 3.82 -12.09 0.48
N GLU A 83 4.54 -12.71 1.42
CA GLU A 83 4.03 -13.85 2.19
C GLU A 83 2.77 -13.51 2.99
N TRP A 84 2.76 -12.37 3.69
CA TRP A 84 1.58 -11.89 4.42
C TRP A 84 0.41 -11.61 3.48
N GLN A 85 0.63 -10.94 2.35
CA GLN A 85 -0.43 -10.69 1.35
C GLN A 85 -1.05 -11.99 0.80
N ARG A 86 -0.25 -13.04 0.59
CA ARG A 86 -0.76 -14.34 0.14
C ARG A 86 -1.68 -15.01 1.16
N ARG A 87 -1.46 -14.77 2.46
CA ARG A 87 -2.35 -15.25 3.55
C ARG A 87 -3.63 -14.44 3.66
N LEU A 88 -3.60 -13.16 3.26
CA LEU A 88 -4.72 -12.22 3.32
C LEU A 88 -5.71 -12.29 2.16
N ARG A 89 -5.57 -13.25 1.24
CA ARG A 89 -6.44 -13.35 0.07
C ARG A 89 -7.92 -13.49 0.47
N THR A 90 -8.79 -12.86 -0.32
CA THR A 90 -10.26 -12.90 -0.18
C THR A 90 -10.83 -14.30 -0.03
N ARG A 91 -10.24 -15.29 -0.70
CA ARG A 91 -10.62 -16.71 -0.59
C ARG A 91 -10.49 -17.29 0.84
N HIS A 92 -9.72 -16.66 1.72
CA HIS A 92 -9.57 -17.07 3.11
C HIS A 92 -10.53 -16.32 4.05
N LEU A 93 -11.29 -15.32 3.58
CA LEU A 93 -12.25 -14.57 4.39
C LEU A 93 -13.31 -15.46 5.08
N PRO A 94 -13.85 -16.52 4.46
CA PRO A 94 -14.80 -17.40 5.15
C PRO A 94 -14.22 -18.04 6.42
N LEU A 95 -12.90 -18.24 6.50
CA LEU A 95 -12.23 -18.79 7.69
C LEU A 95 -12.30 -17.85 8.91
N LEU A 96 -12.48 -16.54 8.68
CA LEU A 96 -12.61 -15.56 9.77
C LEU A 96 -13.92 -15.70 10.54
N ALA A 97 -14.92 -16.41 10.00
CA ALA A 97 -16.16 -16.73 10.70
C ALA A 97 -16.00 -17.82 11.77
N LEU A 98 -14.85 -18.52 11.81
CA LEU A 98 -14.58 -19.54 12.82
C LEU A 98 -14.28 -18.90 14.18
N PRO A 99 -14.68 -19.52 15.31
CA PRO A 99 -14.42 -19.00 16.65
C PRO A 99 -12.93 -18.70 16.89
N GLY A 100 -12.65 -17.48 17.33
CA GLY A 100 -11.30 -16.97 17.60
C GLY A 100 -10.40 -16.80 16.37
N ALA A 101 -10.88 -17.07 15.15
CA ALA A 101 -10.07 -16.93 13.94
C ALA A 101 -9.73 -15.46 13.66
N ALA A 102 -10.68 -14.55 13.85
CA ALA A 102 -10.45 -13.11 13.67
C ALA A 102 -9.34 -12.58 14.60
N GLU A 103 -9.34 -12.98 15.88
CA GLU A 103 -8.33 -12.56 16.85
C GLU A 103 -6.95 -13.18 16.55
N ARG A 104 -6.91 -14.47 16.21
CA ARG A 104 -5.66 -15.13 15.77
C ARG A 104 -5.09 -14.46 14.53
N SER A 105 -5.92 -14.22 13.52
CA SER A 105 -5.51 -13.51 12.31
C SER A 105 -5.04 -12.10 12.62
N ALA A 106 -5.72 -11.35 13.49
CA ALA A 106 -5.29 -10.02 13.88
C ALA A 106 -3.88 -10.02 14.50
N ASN A 107 -3.60 -10.97 15.40
CA ASN A 107 -2.28 -11.11 16.01
C ASN A 107 -1.20 -11.52 15.00
N GLU A 108 -1.50 -12.44 14.09
CA GLU A 108 -0.57 -12.85 13.04
C GLU A 108 -0.25 -11.73 12.03
N LEU A 109 -1.18 -10.79 11.86
CA LEU A 109 -1.07 -9.68 10.93
C LEU A 109 -0.52 -8.40 11.55
N GLU A 110 -0.33 -8.34 12.86
CA GLU A 110 0.20 -7.16 13.55
C GLU A 110 1.51 -6.67 12.93
N PRO A 111 2.50 -7.55 12.62
CA PRO A 111 3.72 -7.12 11.96
C PRO A 111 3.48 -6.55 10.55
N TYR A 112 2.54 -7.12 9.79
CA TYR A 112 2.16 -6.63 8.47
C TYR A 112 1.51 -5.24 8.55
N LEU A 113 0.61 -5.04 9.51
CA LEU A 113 -0.04 -3.76 9.76
C LEU A 113 0.97 -2.70 10.20
N ALA A 114 1.97 -3.07 10.99
CA ALA A 114 3.07 -2.17 11.35
C ALA A 114 3.85 -1.71 10.11
N GLN A 115 4.15 -2.62 9.17
CA GLN A 115 4.80 -2.25 7.90
C GLN A 115 3.92 -1.38 7.00
N LEU A 116 2.61 -1.65 6.92
CA LEU A 116 1.68 -0.77 6.20
C LEU A 116 1.60 0.63 6.82
N ASN A 117 1.65 0.73 8.15
CA ASN A 117 1.64 2.02 8.83
C ASN A 117 2.89 2.85 8.48
N VAL A 118 4.06 2.22 8.45
CA VAL A 118 5.30 2.84 7.96
C VAL A 118 5.11 3.33 6.52
N LEU A 119 4.63 2.45 5.62
CA LEU A 119 4.41 2.79 4.21
C LEU A 119 3.50 4.01 4.03
N TYR A 120 2.32 3.99 4.64
CA TYR A 120 1.34 5.08 4.50
C TYR A 120 1.84 6.41 5.08
N ARG A 121 2.60 6.36 6.19
CA ARG A 121 3.22 7.56 6.76
C ARG A 121 4.28 8.14 5.84
N SER A 122 5.17 7.29 5.33
CA SER A 122 6.24 7.74 4.44
C SER A 122 5.70 8.33 3.14
N ILE A 123 4.65 7.74 2.56
CA ILE A 123 3.94 8.30 1.40
C ILE A 123 3.40 9.70 1.73
N ALA A 124 2.69 9.82 2.86
CA ALA A 124 2.07 11.09 3.25
C ALA A 124 3.10 12.17 3.59
N GLU A 125 4.28 11.80 4.06
CA GLU A 125 5.34 12.75 4.40
C GLU A 125 6.12 13.22 3.17
N VAL A 126 6.44 12.32 2.24
CA VAL A 126 7.17 12.66 1.01
C VAL A 126 6.39 13.65 0.13
N ASP A 127 5.08 13.47 -0.01
CA ASP A 127 4.25 14.35 -0.85
C ASP A 127 3.53 15.45 -0.04
N GLY A 128 3.77 15.51 1.28
CA GLY A 128 3.01 16.41 2.17
C GLY A 128 1.50 16.11 2.23
N ALA A 129 1.09 14.91 1.83
CA ALA A 129 -0.29 14.51 1.66
C ALA A 129 -1.10 14.63 2.95
N GLU A 130 -2.27 15.24 2.85
CA GLU A 130 -3.32 15.22 3.86
C GLU A 130 -4.17 13.96 3.79
N ILE A 131 -4.33 13.39 2.58
CA ILE A 131 -5.06 12.17 2.27
C ILE A 131 -4.25 11.35 1.26
N VAL A 132 -4.07 10.06 1.55
CA VAL A 132 -3.50 9.09 0.60
C VAL A 132 -4.64 8.27 -0.01
N VAL A 133 -4.72 8.23 -1.34
CA VAL A 133 -5.72 7.44 -2.07
C VAL A 133 -5.10 6.12 -2.54
N ASP A 134 -5.57 5.01 -1.98
CA ASP A 134 -5.21 3.65 -2.39
C ASP A 134 -6.37 3.02 -3.17
N SER A 135 -6.08 2.49 -4.35
CA SER A 135 -7.04 1.84 -5.25
C SER A 135 -6.78 0.35 -5.44
N SER A 136 -6.06 -0.25 -4.50
CA SER A 136 -5.84 -1.70 -4.41
C SER A 136 -7.17 -2.47 -4.46
N LYS A 137 -7.13 -3.66 -5.06
CA LYS A 137 -8.32 -4.50 -5.28
C LYS A 137 -8.01 -5.91 -4.86
N ALA A 138 -8.87 -6.48 -4.04
CA ALA A 138 -8.68 -7.80 -3.47
C ALA A 138 -8.96 -8.95 -4.47
#